data_AF-A0A838VXH1-F1
#
_entry.id   AF-A0A838VXH1-F1
#
_cell.length_a   1.000
_cell.length_b   1.000
_cell.length_c   1.000
_cell.angle_alpha   90.00
_cell.angle_beta   90.00
_cell.angle_gamma   90.00
#
_symmetry.space_group_name_H-M   'P 1'
#
loop_
_entity.id
_entity.type
_entity.pdbx_description
1 polymer ?
#
loop_
_entity_poly.entity_id
_entity_poly.type
_entity_poly.pdbx_seq_one_letter_code
_entity_poly.pdbx_strand_id
1 'polypeptide(L)'
;MFPGYCSFVIDKKKCLLPPEFIMEINDGENNKFMVGLTCSDHKQKLEEKFLLLQRDNQIPQGKIIFTPIKVIQTKCVTGNQEDVDEIQLKRL
;
A
#
# COMPACT_ATOMS: atom_id res chain seq x y z
N MET A 1 4.91 10.87 1.45
CA MET A 1 3.98 10.92 2.61
C MET A 1 3.05 9.73 2.54
N PHE A 2 2.69 9.14 3.67
CA PHE A 2 1.73 8.04 3.74
C PHE A 2 0.32 8.56 3.38
N PRO A 3 -0.52 7.81 2.66
CA PRO A 3 -1.89 8.23 2.37
C PRO A 3 -2.70 8.52 3.64
N GLY A 4 -3.48 9.59 3.63
CA GLY A 4 -4.28 9.99 4.79
C GLY A 4 -5.53 9.14 5.02
N TYR A 5 -5.90 8.26 4.08
CA TYR A 5 -7.17 7.55 4.07
C TYR A 5 -7.01 6.08 3.65
N CYS A 6 -7.88 5.23 4.18
CA CYS A 6 -8.05 3.85 3.78
C CYS A 6 -8.42 3.72 2.28
N SER A 7 -7.95 2.63 1.65
CA SER A 7 -8.21 2.31 0.24
C SER A 7 -9.66 1.89 -0.08
N PHE A 8 -10.55 1.80 0.91
CA PHE A 8 -11.92 1.37 0.71
C PHE A 8 -12.80 2.48 0.11
N VAL A 9 -13.59 2.12 -0.91
CA VAL A 9 -14.54 3.03 -1.59
C VAL A 9 -15.86 2.31 -1.77
N ILE A 10 -16.96 2.97 -1.38
CA ILE A 10 -18.34 2.50 -1.58
C ILE A 10 -19.15 3.63 -2.22
N ASP A 11 -19.87 3.35 -3.30
CA ASP A 11 -20.68 4.35 -4.02
C ASP A 11 -19.93 5.67 -4.33
N LYS A 12 -18.66 5.54 -4.75
CA LYS A 12 -17.72 6.65 -5.00
C LYS A 12 -17.34 7.47 -3.76
N LYS A 13 -17.81 7.12 -2.57
CA LYS A 13 -17.40 7.71 -1.29
C LYS A 13 -16.19 6.95 -0.75
N LYS A 14 -15.09 7.67 -0.54
CA LYS A 14 -13.89 7.12 0.09
C LYS A 14 -14.10 7.00 1.59
N CYS A 15 -13.56 5.94 2.18
CA CYS A 15 -13.39 5.88 3.63
C CYS A 15 -12.52 7.07 4.09
N LEU A 16 -12.92 7.73 5.17
CA LEU A 16 -12.20 8.88 5.74
C LEU A 16 -11.30 8.49 6.91
N LEU A 17 -11.31 7.23 7.32
CA LEU A 17 -10.45 6.75 8.40
C LEU A 17 -9.00 6.62 7.91
N PRO A 18 -8.01 6.98 8.74
CA PRO A 18 -6.62 6.76 8.41
C PRO A 18 -6.35 5.26 8.30
N PRO A 19 -5.39 4.86 7.45
CA PRO A 19 -5.00 3.47 7.37
C PRO A 19 -4.21 3.05 8.62
N GLU A 20 -4.51 1.85 9.12
CA GLU A 20 -3.85 1.22 10.25
C GLU A 20 -3.00 0.02 9.83
N PHE A 21 -3.27 -0.56 8.64
CA PHE A 21 -2.56 -1.71 8.11
C PHE A 21 -2.15 -1.51 6.65
N ILE A 22 -0.96 -1.99 6.32
CA ILE A 22 -0.52 -2.26 4.96
C ILE A 22 -1.00 -3.64 4.58
N MET A 23 -1.58 -3.77 3.38
CA MET A 23 -1.95 -5.04 2.79
C MET A 23 -0.94 -5.43 1.73
N GLU A 24 -0.41 -6.64 1.86
CA GLU A 24 0.58 -7.20 0.96
C GLU A 24 0.10 -8.56 0.45
N ILE A 25 0.48 -8.91 -0.77
CA ILE A 25 0.40 -10.28 -1.28
C ILE A 25 1.81 -10.85 -1.29
N ASN A 26 1.98 -11.99 -0.64
CA ASN A 26 3.20 -12.80 -0.71
C ASN A 26 2.92 -14.03 -1.58
N ASP A 27 3.55 -14.10 -2.74
CA ASP A 27 3.36 -15.19 -3.71
C ASP A 27 4.08 -16.49 -3.33
N GLY A 28 4.90 -16.47 -2.27
CA GLY A 28 5.67 -17.64 -1.82
C GLY A 28 7.04 -17.77 -2.50
N GLU A 29 7.34 -16.98 -3.53
CA GLU A 29 8.62 -16.98 -4.26
C GLU A 29 9.52 -15.81 -3.82
N ASN A 30 9.34 -15.34 -2.57
CA ASN A 30 9.95 -14.14 -2.00
C ASN A 30 9.50 -12.80 -2.61
N ASN A 31 8.51 -12.77 -3.50
CA ASN A 31 7.96 -11.50 -3.95
C ASN A 31 6.87 -11.03 -3.00
N LYS A 32 6.89 -9.74 -2.69
CA LYS A 32 5.86 -9.06 -1.90
C LYS A 32 5.32 -7.89 -2.70
N PHE A 33 4.01 -7.90 -2.91
CA PHE A 33 3.31 -6.85 -3.62
C PHE A 33 2.47 -6.07 -2.63
N MET A 34 2.79 -4.79 -2.42
CA MET A 34 1.91 -3.90 -1.68
C MET A 34 0.68 -3.61 -2.52
N VAL A 35 -0.50 -4.01 -2.05
CA VAL A 35 -1.76 -3.91 -2.84
C VAL A 35 -2.76 -2.90 -2.27
N GLY A 36 -2.56 -2.44 -1.03
CA GLY A 36 -3.39 -1.37 -0.50
C GLY A 36 -3.16 -1.07 0.98
N LEU A 37 -3.99 -0.17 1.50
CA LEU A 37 -3.97 0.28 2.89
C LEU A 37 -5.39 0.20 3.48
N THR A 38 -5.53 -0.27 4.72
CA THR A 38 -6.85 -0.41 5.36
C THR A 38 -6.87 0.12 6.78
N CYS A 39 -8.02 0.67 7.21
CA CYS A 39 -8.34 0.83 8.63
C CYS A 39 -8.83 -0.51 9.21
N SER A 40 -8.99 -0.57 10.53
CA SER A 40 -9.52 -1.74 11.23
C SER A 40 -10.91 -2.15 10.73
N ASP A 41 -11.80 -1.18 10.50
CA ASP A 41 -13.20 -1.42 10.13
C ASP A 41 -13.37 -2.11 8.77
N HIS A 42 -12.50 -1.79 7.80
CA HIS A 42 -12.60 -2.32 6.44
C HIS A 42 -11.67 -3.50 6.16
N LYS A 43 -10.88 -3.94 7.16
CA LYS A 43 -9.86 -4.97 7.00
C LYS A 43 -10.43 -6.27 6.39
N GLN A 44 -11.45 -6.82 7.03
CA GLN A 44 -12.07 -8.09 6.60
C GLN A 44 -12.71 -7.95 5.21
N LYS A 45 -13.39 -6.84 4.94
CA LYS A 45 -14.05 -6.61 3.65
C LYS A 45 -13.07 -6.47 2.50
N LEU A 46 -11.93 -5.81 2.74
CA LEU A 46 -10.87 -5.73 1.76
C LEU A 46 -10.23 -7.11 1.52
N GLU A 47 -9.96 -7.89 2.57
CA GLU A 47 -9.46 -9.27 2.44
C GLU A 47 -10.35 -10.13 1.54
N GLU A 48 -11.66 -10.16 1.84
CA GLU A 48 -12.67 -10.87 1.03
C GLU A 48 -12.62 -10.44 -0.45
N LYS A 49 -12.46 -9.12 -0.69
CA LYS A 49 -12.40 -8.57 -2.05
C LYS A 49 -11.10 -8.93 -2.76
N PHE A 50 -9.96 -8.92 -2.09
CA PHE A 50 -8.70 -9.33 -2.68
C PHE A 50 -8.67 -10.83 -2.99
N LEU A 51 -9.27 -11.68 -2.15
CA LEU A 51 -9.43 -13.11 -2.45
C LEU A 51 -10.30 -13.35 -3.69
N LEU A 52 -11.30 -12.49 -3.94
CA LEU A 52 -12.06 -12.52 -5.19
C LEU A 52 -11.19 -12.10 -6.39
N LEU A 53 -10.45 -11.00 -6.26
CA LEU A 53 -9.56 -10.52 -7.32
C LEU A 53 -8.44 -11.51 -7.65
N GLN A 54 -7.91 -12.23 -6.66
CA GLN A 54 -7.00 -13.34 -6.88
C GLN A 54 -7.69 -14.45 -7.66
N ARG A 55 -8.88 -14.91 -7.25
CA ARG A 55 -9.64 -15.93 -8.00
C ARG A 55 -9.89 -15.54 -9.45
N ASP A 56 -10.14 -14.26 -9.70
CA ASP A 56 -10.35 -13.71 -11.05
C ASP A 56 -9.04 -13.43 -11.81
N ASN A 57 -7.88 -13.76 -11.24
CA ASN A 57 -6.53 -13.49 -11.78
C ASN A 57 -6.26 -12.02 -12.12
N GLN A 58 -6.93 -11.09 -11.43
CA GLN A 58 -6.72 -9.64 -11.59
C GLN A 58 -5.53 -9.14 -10.80
N ILE A 59 -5.13 -9.87 -9.75
CA ILE A 59 -3.94 -9.60 -8.93
C ILE A 59 -3.17 -10.92 -8.70
N PRO A 60 -1.87 -10.87 -8.35
CA PRO A 60 -1.06 -12.07 -8.12
C PRO A 60 -1.67 -13.01 -7.08
N GLN A 61 -1.56 -14.32 -7.32
CA GLN A 61 -1.89 -15.33 -6.32
C GLN A 61 -0.90 -15.25 -5.16
N GLY A 62 -1.36 -15.60 -3.96
CA GLY A 62 -0.51 -15.61 -2.79
C GLY A 62 -1.26 -15.34 -1.50
N LYS A 63 -0.54 -15.40 -0.39
CA LYS A 63 -1.11 -15.11 0.92
C LYS A 63 -1.25 -13.61 1.11
N ILE A 64 -2.46 -13.16 1.46
CA ILE A 64 -2.70 -11.78 1.90
C ILE A 64 -2.17 -11.61 3.32
N ILE A 65 -1.34 -10.60 3.53
CA ILE A 65 -0.71 -10.27 4.80
C ILE A 65 -1.09 -8.85 5.19
N PHE A 66 -1.44 -8.66 6.46
CA PHE A 66 -1.76 -7.36 7.05
C PHE A 66 -0.68 -6.96 8.04
N THR A 67 0.09 -5.92 7.71
CA THR A 67 1.17 -5.41 8.56
C THR A 67 0.71 -4.10 9.21
N PRO A 68 0.67 -3.99 10.55
CA PRO A 68 0.32 -2.75 11.22
C PRO A 68 1.28 -1.62 10.85
N ILE A 69 0.73 -0.45 10.53
CA ILE A 69 1.52 0.74 10.22
C ILE A 69 2.10 1.29 11.52
N LYS A 70 3.42 1.44 11.54
CA LYS A 70 4.15 2.14 12.59
C LYS A 70 4.72 3.41 11.99
N VAL A 71 4.06 4.54 12.25
CA VAL A 71 4.50 5.83 11.73
C VAL A 71 5.71 6.30 12.53
N ILE A 72 6.82 6.53 11.83
CA ILE A 72 8.00 7.20 12.39
C ILE A 72 8.06 8.58 11.75
N GLN A 73 7.99 9.62 12.57
CA GLN A 73 8.20 10.99 12.11
C GLN A 73 9.70 11.30 12.14
N THR A 74 10.30 11.48 10.97
CA THR A 74 11.67 11.97 10.84
C THR A 74 11.65 13.48 10.61
N LYS A 75 12.71 14.19 11.01
CA LYS A 75 12.98 15.51 10.43
C LYS A 75 13.24 15.24 8.94
N CYS A 76 12.37 15.76 8.07
CA CYS A 76 12.44 15.52 6.62
C CYS A 76 13.89 15.59 6.12
N VAL A 77 14.28 14.63 5.29
CA VAL A 77 15.55 14.72 4.56
C VAL A 77 15.34 15.75 3.45
N THR A 78 16.02 16.89 3.55
CA THR A 78 16.01 17.90 2.50
C THR A 78 17.05 17.48 1.45
N GLY A 79 16.59 17.16 0.25
CA GLY A 79 17.49 16.96 -0.89
C GLY A 79 18.08 18.29 -1.36
N ASN A 80 19.30 18.26 -1.89
CA ASN A 80 19.97 19.39 -2.51
C ASN A 80 19.90 19.30 -4.05
N GLN A 81 20.50 20.27 -4.76
CA GLN A 81 20.49 20.28 -6.22
C GLN A 81 21.31 19.13 -6.82
N GLU A 82 22.41 18.73 -6.17
CA GLU A 82 23.25 17.61 -6.61
C GLU A 82 22.47 16.29 -6.61
N ASP A 83 21.64 16.06 -5.59
CA ASP A 83 20.74 14.89 -5.51
C ASP A 83 19.77 14.83 -6.71
N VAL A 84 19.30 15.99 -7.16
CA VAL A 84 18.39 16.09 -8.32
C VAL A 84 19.14 15.81 -9.62
N ASP A 85 20.32 16.41 -9.78
CA ASP A 85 21.14 16.28 -10.99
C ASP A 85 21.63 14.84 -11.18
N GLU A 86 22.03 14.16 -10.10
CA GLU A 86 22.42 12.74 -10.12
C GLU A 86 21.28 11.84 -10.62
N ILE A 87 20.04 12.08 -10.16
CA ILE A 87 18.87 11.32 -10.60
C ILE A 87 18.59 11.55 -12.10
N GLN A 88 18.77 12.79 -12.59
CA GLN A 88 18.55 13.12 -13.99
C GLN A 88 19.60 12.46 -14.90
N LEU A 89 20.88 12.49 -14.51
CA LEU A 89 21.98 11.87 -15.24
C LEU A 89 21.81 10.35 -15.37
N LYS A 90 21.31 9.67 -14.33
CA LYS A 90 21.06 8.20 -14.35
C LYS A 90 19.89 7.78 -15.24
N ARG A 91 19.07 8.72 -15.71
CA ARG A 91 17.91 8.45 -16.58
C ARG A 91 18.21 8.66 -18.08
N LEU A 92 19.39 9.18 -18.40
CA LEU A 92 19.95 9.26 -19.74
C LEU A 92 20.68 7.97 -20.09
#